data_AF-A0A7S0PVM9-F1
#
_entry.id   AF-A0A7S0PVM9-F1
#
_cell.length_a   1.000
_cell.length_b   1.000
_cell.length_c   1.000
_cell.angle_alpha   90.00
_cell.angle_beta   90.00
_cell.angle_gamma   90.00
#
_symmetry.space_group_name_H-M   'P 1'
#
loop_
_entity.id
_entity.type
_entity.pdbx_description
1 polymer ?
#
loop_
_entity_poly.entity_id
_entity_poly.type
_entity_poly.pdbx_seq_one_letter_code
_entity_poly.pdbx_strand_id
1 'polypeptide(L)'
;DDLYHAGLCLAIALLKGGNVQAQQAFHAKLTQPLKVKGADGGEAGWLLMIKGRLRLGVKEVLERSLFNETHEERVAQVAEEAAERNVGTESMLRLEASREFQSSAHVVLCLELLRLLCEGHFQCMQDFFREQPGGNHNVNLLSEICELLVALQPGLDG
;
A
#
# COMPACT_ATOMS: atom_id res chain seq x y z
N ASP A 1 8.87 -1.77 8.90
CA ASP A 1 7.83 -2.15 7.93
C ASP A 1 7.98 -3.56 7.38
N ASP A 2 9.17 -4.17 7.41
CA ASP A 2 9.44 -5.50 6.84
C ASP A 2 8.49 -6.62 7.28
N LEU A 3 8.12 -6.65 8.57
CA LEU A 3 7.15 -7.64 9.08
C LEU A 3 5.75 -7.45 8.49
N TYR A 4 5.33 -6.20 8.29
CA TYR A 4 4.05 -5.88 7.68
C TYR A 4 4.06 -6.26 6.20
N HIS A 5 5.13 -5.90 5.48
CA HIS A 5 5.34 -6.30 4.10
C HIS A 5 5.32 -7.83 3.93
N ALA A 6 6.08 -8.56 4.75
CA ALA A 6 6.09 -10.03 4.74
C ALA A 6 4.71 -10.63 5.03
N GLY A 7 3.96 -10.02 5.97
CA GLY A 7 2.59 -10.41 6.26
C GLY A 7 1.64 -10.25 5.08
N LEU A 8 1.72 -9.12 4.36
CA LEU A 8 0.94 -8.90 3.13
C LEU A 8 1.31 -9.90 2.04
N CYS A 9 2.61 -10.12 1.79
CA CYS A 9 3.08 -11.10 0.80
C CYS A 9 2.57 -12.50 1.10
N LEU A 10 2.61 -12.93 2.36
CA LEU A 10 2.10 -14.23 2.78
C LEU A 10 0.58 -14.33 2.56
N ALA A 11 -0.18 -13.31 2.95
CA ALA A 11 -1.63 -13.29 2.76
C ALA A 11 -2.02 -13.37 1.27
N ILE A 12 -1.33 -12.60 0.42
CA ILE A 12 -1.49 -12.64 -1.04
C ILE A 12 -1.17 -14.04 -1.58
N ALA A 13 -0.06 -14.65 -1.14
CA ALA A 13 0.32 -15.98 -1.58
C ALA A 13 -0.73 -17.05 -1.21
N LEU A 14 -1.36 -16.93 -0.04
CA LEU A 14 -2.41 -17.85 0.41
C LEU A 14 -3.72 -17.71 -0.39
N LEU A 15 -4.03 -16.49 -0.85
CA LEU A 15 -5.27 -16.18 -1.58
C LEU A 15 -5.14 -16.37 -3.09
N LYS A 16 -3.91 -16.48 -3.61
CA LYS A 16 -3.62 -16.58 -5.04
C LYS A 16 -4.42 -17.72 -5.69
N GLY A 17 -5.11 -17.40 -6.79
CA GLY A 17 -5.96 -18.35 -7.52
C GLY A 17 -7.37 -18.52 -6.94
N GLY A 18 -7.88 -17.52 -6.20
CA GLY A 18 -9.24 -17.52 -5.67
C GLY A 18 -9.48 -18.55 -4.57
N ASN A 19 -8.56 -18.66 -3.60
CA ASN A 19 -8.69 -19.63 -2.52
C ASN A 19 -9.87 -19.27 -1.59
N VAL A 20 -11.04 -19.85 -1.88
CA VAL A 20 -12.29 -19.59 -1.15
C VAL A 20 -12.20 -19.96 0.33
N GLN A 21 -11.48 -21.04 0.69
CA GLN A 21 -11.34 -21.40 2.11
C GLN A 21 -10.55 -20.34 2.88
N ALA A 22 -9.49 -19.81 2.28
CA ALA A 22 -8.74 -18.71 2.87
C ALA A 22 -9.59 -17.43 2.97
N GLN A 23 -10.33 -17.07 1.92
CA GLN A 23 -11.24 -15.92 1.94
C GLN A 23 -12.29 -16.04 3.06
N GLN A 24 -12.92 -17.20 3.20
CA GLN A 24 -13.91 -17.47 4.25
C GLN A 24 -13.28 -17.41 5.64
N ALA A 25 -12.07 -17.95 5.82
CA ALA A 25 -11.35 -17.89 7.09
C ALA A 25 -10.99 -16.44 7.46
N PHE A 26 -10.55 -15.63 6.49
CA PHE A 26 -10.31 -14.20 6.66
C PHE A 26 -11.59 -13.48 7.06
N HIS A 27 -12.69 -13.67 6.32
CA HIS A 27 -13.98 -13.06 6.61
C HIS A 27 -14.44 -13.42 8.03
N ALA A 28 -14.48 -14.71 8.35
CA ALA A 28 -14.91 -15.20 9.66
C ALA A 28 -14.05 -14.65 10.80
N LYS A 29 -12.77 -14.37 10.56
CA LYS A 29 -11.87 -13.79 11.56
C LYS A 29 -12.05 -12.28 11.69
N LEU A 30 -12.25 -11.59 10.58
CA LEU A 30 -12.46 -10.14 10.54
C LEU A 30 -13.81 -9.77 11.16
N THR A 31 -14.87 -10.51 10.89
CA THR A 31 -16.22 -10.23 11.42
C THR A 31 -16.46 -10.77 12.83
N GLN A 32 -15.44 -11.33 13.49
CA GLN A 32 -15.60 -11.82 14.86
C GLN A 32 -15.72 -10.63 15.82
N PRO A 33 -16.81 -10.51 16.59
CA PRO A 33 -16.96 -9.43 17.55
C PRO A 33 -15.81 -9.46 18.54
N LEU A 34 -15.17 -8.32 18.73
CA LEU A 34 -14.00 -8.18 19.59
C LEU A 34 -14.38 -8.46 21.04
N LYS A 35 -14.07 -9.68 21.51
CA LYS A 35 -14.26 -10.07 22.90
C LYS A 35 -13.29 -9.37 23.87
N VAL A 36 -12.28 -8.66 23.36
CA VAL A 36 -11.23 -8.04 24.18
C VAL A 36 -11.17 -6.55 23.91
N LYS A 37 -11.65 -5.75 24.86
CA LYS A 37 -11.27 -4.34 24.97
C LYS A 37 -9.81 -4.31 25.44
N GLY A 38 -8.88 -3.86 24.60
CA GLY A 38 -7.55 -3.45 25.05
C GLY A 38 -6.34 -4.19 24.48
N ALA A 39 -6.47 -4.96 23.39
CA ALA A 39 -5.30 -5.46 22.66
C ALA A 39 -5.54 -5.34 21.15
N ASP A 40 -5.35 -4.14 20.63
CA ASP A 40 -4.91 -3.60 19.31
C ASP A 40 -4.94 -4.44 18.01
N GLY A 41 -5.40 -5.69 18.00
CA GLY A 41 -5.41 -6.60 16.84
C GLY A 41 -6.82 -6.97 16.35
N GLY A 42 -7.81 -6.13 16.60
CA GLY A 42 -9.21 -6.41 16.27
C GLY A 42 -9.67 -6.07 14.85
N GLU A 43 -10.94 -6.38 14.55
CA GLU A 43 -11.66 -6.02 13.31
C GLU A 43 -11.43 -4.56 12.88
N ALA A 44 -11.67 -3.63 13.80
CA ALA A 44 -11.36 -2.22 13.58
C ALA A 44 -9.87 -1.97 13.39
N GLY A 45 -9.00 -2.70 14.09
CA GLY A 45 -7.54 -2.55 13.99
C GLY A 45 -7.02 -2.86 12.59
N TRP A 46 -7.42 -3.99 12.00
CA TRP A 46 -6.97 -4.35 10.65
C TRP A 46 -7.50 -3.38 9.59
N LEU A 47 -8.80 -3.05 9.62
CA LEU A 47 -9.39 -2.10 8.68
C LEU A 47 -8.77 -0.70 8.82
N LEU A 48 -8.55 -0.22 10.05
CA LEU A 48 -7.90 1.06 10.31
C LEU A 48 -6.43 1.05 9.86
N MET A 49 -5.71 -0.07 9.97
CA MET A 49 -4.36 -0.19 9.44
C MET A 49 -4.33 -0.08 7.92
N ILE A 50 -5.19 -0.82 7.21
CA ILE A 50 -5.29 -0.73 5.74
C ILE A 50 -5.68 0.69 5.32
N LYS A 51 -6.69 1.28 5.95
CA LYS A 51 -7.07 2.68 5.75
C LYS A 51 -5.89 3.63 5.96
N GLY A 52 -5.13 3.46 7.04
CA GLY A 52 -3.94 4.24 7.33
C GLY A 52 -2.89 4.16 6.21
N ARG A 53 -2.67 2.97 5.65
CA ARG A 53 -1.75 2.75 4.52
C ARG A 53 -2.26 3.39 3.23
N LEU A 54 -3.55 3.29 2.92
CA LEU A 54 -4.14 3.95 1.74
C LEU A 54 -3.97 5.47 1.82
N ARG A 55 -4.24 6.07 2.99
CA ARG A 55 -4.03 7.51 3.24
C ARG A 55 -2.57 7.92 3.18
N LEU A 56 -1.67 7.07 3.67
CA LEU A 56 -0.23 7.31 3.51
C LEU A 56 0.15 7.27 2.03
N GLY A 57 -0.43 6.34 1.27
CA GLY A 57 -0.32 6.26 -0.18
C GLY A 57 -0.68 7.58 -0.88
N VAL A 58 -1.82 8.18 -0.53
CA VAL A 58 -2.25 9.49 -1.06
C VAL A 58 -1.16 10.56 -0.84
N LYS A 59 -0.54 10.60 0.34
CA LYS A 59 0.54 11.55 0.64
C LYS A 59 1.80 11.25 -0.17
N GLU A 60 2.17 9.98 -0.26
CA GLU A 60 3.35 9.51 -1.00
C GLU A 60 3.24 9.78 -2.51
N VAL A 61 2.04 9.95 -3.09
CA VAL A 61 1.89 10.34 -4.51
C VAL A 61 2.57 11.67 -4.80
N LEU A 62 2.30 12.69 -3.99
CA LEU A 62 2.92 14.01 -4.16
C LEU A 62 4.43 13.95 -3.91
N GLU A 63 4.83 13.24 -2.84
CA GLU A 63 6.24 13.05 -2.49
C GLU A 63 7.01 12.35 -3.61
N ARG A 64 6.40 11.35 -4.26
CA ARG A 64 7.01 10.64 -5.39
C ARG A 64 7.13 11.52 -6.63
N SER A 65 6.15 12.39 -6.91
CA SER A 65 6.25 13.35 -8.02
C SER A 65 7.45 14.28 -7.82
N LEU A 66 7.55 14.90 -6.65
CA LEU A 66 8.67 15.78 -6.30
C LEU A 66 10.01 15.02 -6.28
N PHE A 67 10.00 13.77 -5.80
CA PHE A 67 11.18 12.93 -5.84
C PHE A 67 11.64 12.70 -7.27
N ASN A 68 10.74 12.33 -8.18
CA ASN A 68 11.08 12.07 -9.58
C ASN A 68 11.65 13.32 -10.27
N GLU A 69 11.04 14.49 -10.07
CA GLU A 69 11.54 15.77 -10.60
C GLU A 69 12.97 16.05 -10.12
N THR A 70 13.20 15.99 -8.81
CA THR A 70 14.54 16.24 -8.25
C THR A 70 15.54 15.13 -8.59
N HIS A 71 15.08 13.92 -8.84
CA HIS A 71 15.92 12.78 -9.22
C HIS A 71 16.43 12.95 -10.66
N GLU A 72 15.58 13.35 -11.59
CA GLU A 72 15.97 13.66 -12.97
C GLU A 72 17.04 14.77 -13.01
N GLU A 73 16.85 15.84 -12.23
CA GLU A 73 17.85 16.92 -12.10
C GLU A 73 19.19 16.40 -11.57
N ARG A 74 19.17 15.58 -10.51
CA ARG A 74 20.40 15.00 -9.94
C ARG A 74 21.10 14.06 -10.91
N VAL A 75 20.36 13.23 -11.63
CA VAL A 75 20.93 12.32 -12.64
C VAL A 75 21.61 13.14 -13.75
N ALA A 76 20.97 14.22 -14.21
CA ALA A 76 21.55 15.11 -15.21
C ALA A 76 22.83 15.79 -14.69
N GLN A 77 22.83 16.31 -13.47
CA GLN A 77 23.99 16.95 -12.85
C GLN A 77 25.14 15.96 -12.65
N VAL A 78 24.87 14.75 -12.17
CA VAL A 78 25.89 13.70 -12.02
C VAL A 78 26.49 13.31 -13.37
N ALA A 79 25.68 13.27 -14.44
CA ALA A 79 26.18 12.99 -15.79
C ALA A 79 27.13 14.09 -16.30
N GLU A 80 26.86 15.36 -15.98
CA GLU A 80 27.72 16.50 -16.35
C GLU A 80 29.03 16.51 -15.53
N GLU A 81 28.95 16.31 -14.21
CA GLU A 81 30.11 16.35 -13.30
C GLU A 81 31.01 15.10 -13.39
N ALA A 82 30.50 13.99 -13.92
CA ALA A 82 31.24 12.73 -14.06
C ALA A 82 32.48 12.87 -14.97
N ALA A 83 32.48 13.81 -15.92
CA ALA A 83 33.59 14.02 -16.85
C ALA A 83 34.87 14.54 -16.19
N GLU A 84 34.78 15.15 -14.99
CA GLU A 84 35.90 15.85 -14.33
C GLU A 84 36.39 15.14 -13.05
N ARG A 85 35.79 14.01 -12.66
CA ARG A 85 36.04 13.36 -11.37
C ARG A 85 36.76 12.02 -11.49
N ASN A 86 37.33 11.56 -10.36
CA ASN A 86 37.93 10.23 -10.29
C ASN A 86 36.85 9.12 -10.31
N VAL A 87 37.24 7.94 -10.76
CA VAL A 87 36.35 6.77 -10.98
C VAL A 87 35.58 6.35 -9.73
N GLY A 88 36.19 6.48 -8.54
CA GLY A 88 35.56 6.10 -7.28
C GLY A 88 34.42 7.04 -6.89
N THR A 89 34.64 8.35 -7.02
CA THR A 89 33.63 9.37 -6.74
C THR A 89 32.49 9.30 -7.76
N GLU A 90 32.79 9.08 -9.03
CA GLU A 90 31.77 8.90 -10.08
C GLU A 90 30.85 7.71 -9.77
N SER A 91 31.41 6.55 -9.41
CA SER A 91 30.62 5.36 -9.09
C SER A 91 29.71 5.57 -7.88
N MET A 92 30.16 6.31 -6.87
CA MET A 92 29.35 6.62 -5.69
C MET A 92 28.18 7.55 -6.03
N LEU A 93 28.43 8.58 -6.82
CA LEU A 93 27.40 9.54 -7.24
C LEU A 93 26.35 8.89 -8.14
N ARG A 94 26.77 8.01 -9.06
CA ARG A 94 25.83 7.23 -9.88
C ARG A 94 24.95 6.32 -9.03
N LEU A 95 25.52 5.66 -8.00
CA LEU A 95 24.75 4.81 -7.10
C LEU A 95 23.74 5.62 -6.26
N GLU A 96 24.12 6.81 -5.82
CA GLU A 96 23.22 7.70 -5.09
C GLU A 96 22.12 8.25 -6.01
N ALA A 97 22.48 8.65 -7.22
CA ALA A 97 21.55 9.09 -8.25
C ALA A 97 20.66 7.96 -8.77
N SER A 98 20.99 6.68 -8.59
CA SER A 98 20.12 5.55 -8.97
C SER A 98 19.20 5.07 -7.86
N ARG A 99 19.16 5.75 -6.71
CA ARG A 99 18.24 5.37 -5.62
C ARG A 99 16.81 5.60 -6.04
N GLU A 100 15.98 4.59 -5.87
CA GLU A 100 14.55 4.66 -6.13
C GLU A 100 13.78 5.21 -4.92
N PHE A 101 12.60 5.78 -5.18
CA PHE A 101 11.66 6.17 -4.13
C PHE A 101 11.24 4.93 -3.32
N GLN A 102 11.47 4.98 -2.01
CA GLN A 102 11.10 3.91 -1.09
C GLN A 102 9.73 4.20 -0.48
N SER A 103 8.69 3.52 -0.97
CA SER A 103 7.34 3.62 -0.41
C SER A 103 7.22 2.85 0.90
N SER A 104 6.71 3.51 1.93
CA SER A 104 6.35 2.91 3.22
C SER A 104 4.86 2.53 3.29
N ALA A 105 4.04 3.06 2.39
CA ALA A 105 2.60 2.78 2.35
C ALA A 105 2.27 1.37 1.85
N HIS A 106 3.13 0.74 1.02
CA HIS A 106 2.89 -0.57 0.41
C HIS A 106 1.50 -0.70 -0.26
N VAL A 107 1.05 0.38 -0.91
CA VAL A 107 -0.29 0.53 -1.46
C VAL A 107 -0.65 -0.60 -2.43
N VAL A 108 0.28 -0.96 -3.32
CA VAL A 108 0.06 -2.02 -4.32
C VAL A 108 -0.27 -3.35 -3.66
N LEU A 109 0.45 -3.72 -2.60
CA LEU A 109 0.18 -4.95 -1.86
C LEU A 109 -1.14 -4.88 -1.09
N CYS A 110 -1.49 -3.71 -0.53
CA CYS A 110 -2.78 -3.52 0.11
C CYS A 110 -3.93 -3.70 -0.88
N LEU A 111 -3.86 -3.05 -2.05
CA LEU A 111 -4.88 -3.16 -3.10
C LEU A 111 -4.99 -4.59 -3.65
N GLU A 112 -3.85 -5.27 -3.86
CA GLU A 112 -3.84 -6.66 -4.33
C GLU A 112 -4.48 -7.61 -3.30
N LEU A 113 -4.17 -7.43 -2.00
CA LEU A 113 -4.81 -8.19 -0.94
C LEU A 113 -6.33 -7.97 -0.92
N LEU A 114 -6.79 -6.72 -1.00
CA LEU A 114 -8.22 -6.40 -1.04
C LEU A 114 -8.91 -7.00 -2.28
N ARG A 115 -8.25 -6.94 -3.45
CA ARG A 115 -8.73 -7.56 -4.69
C ARG A 115 -8.91 -9.07 -4.52
N LEU A 116 -7.88 -9.75 -4.00
CA LEU A 116 -7.88 -11.20 -3.81
C LEU A 116 -8.90 -11.67 -2.77
N LEU A 117 -9.14 -10.88 -1.72
CA LEU A 117 -10.18 -11.17 -0.73
C LEU A 117 -11.59 -11.10 -1.33
N CYS A 118 -11.78 -10.37 -2.43
CA CYS A 118 -13.04 -10.23 -3.15
C CYS A 118 -13.12 -11.06 -4.44
N GLU A 119 -12.06 -11.80 -4.79
CA GLU A 119 -11.96 -12.59 -6.02
C GLU A 119 -13.07 -13.65 -6.08
N GLY A 120 -13.67 -13.87 -7.26
CA GLY A 120 -14.81 -14.78 -7.42
C GLY A 120 -16.15 -14.22 -6.94
N HIS A 121 -16.32 -12.89 -6.91
CA HIS A 121 -17.54 -12.22 -6.46
C HIS A 121 -17.94 -12.55 -5.02
N PHE A 122 -16.97 -12.57 -4.10
CA PHE A 122 -17.25 -12.85 -2.70
C PHE A 122 -17.98 -11.68 -2.01
N GLN A 123 -19.29 -11.59 -2.24
CA GLN A 123 -20.15 -10.46 -1.88
C GLN A 123 -20.06 -10.10 -0.39
N CYS A 124 -20.00 -11.09 0.50
CA CYS A 124 -19.89 -10.84 1.94
C CYS A 124 -18.66 -10.00 2.29
N MET A 125 -17.51 -10.26 1.67
CA MET A 125 -16.31 -9.47 1.88
C MET A 125 -16.41 -8.07 1.25
N GLN A 126 -17.06 -7.96 0.08
CA GLN A 126 -17.28 -6.67 -0.58
C GLN A 126 -18.17 -5.74 0.25
N ASP A 127 -19.29 -6.28 0.75
CA ASP A 127 -20.18 -5.57 1.67
C ASP A 127 -19.44 -5.21 2.96
N PHE A 128 -18.65 -6.16 3.48
CA PHE A 128 -17.83 -5.95 4.66
C PHE A 128 -16.82 -4.82 4.49
N PHE A 129 -16.17 -4.64 3.36
CA PHE A 129 -15.25 -3.50 3.17
C PHE A 129 -15.94 -2.14 3.03
N ARG A 130 -17.23 -2.15 2.73
CA ARG A 130 -18.06 -0.94 2.64
C ARG A 130 -18.61 -0.54 4.00
N GLU A 131 -19.13 -1.50 4.75
CA GLU A 131 -19.84 -1.26 6.00
C GLU A 131 -19.72 -2.45 6.96
N GLN A 132 -19.47 -2.17 8.25
CA GLN A 132 -19.37 -3.19 9.30
C GLN A 132 -20.53 -3.03 10.30
N PRO A 133 -21.69 -3.66 10.06
CA PRO A 133 -22.86 -3.49 10.91
C PRO A 133 -22.61 -4.02 12.33
N GLY A 134 -22.93 -3.21 13.34
CA GLY A 134 -22.77 -3.57 14.75
C GLY A 134 -21.38 -3.29 15.35
N GLY A 135 -20.43 -2.76 14.57
CA GLY A 135 -19.15 -2.26 15.06
C GLY A 135 -19.23 -0.82 15.58
N ASN A 136 -18.38 -0.46 16.55
CA ASN A 136 -18.22 0.93 17.02
C ASN A 136 -17.49 1.84 16.01
N HIS A 137 -16.84 1.26 14.99
CA HIS A 137 -16.07 1.97 13.99
C HIS A 137 -16.49 1.45 12.62
N ASN A 138 -17.14 2.30 11.82
CA ASN A 138 -17.43 2.00 10.43
C ASN A 138 -16.28 2.51 9.56
N VAL A 139 -15.52 1.60 8.95
CA VAL A 139 -14.40 1.90 8.06
C VAL A 139 -14.79 1.53 6.64
N ASN A 140 -15.12 2.55 5.85
CA ASN A 140 -15.40 2.39 4.43
C ASN A 140 -14.09 2.46 3.63
N LEU A 141 -13.54 1.30 3.27
CA LEU A 141 -12.30 1.23 2.48
C LEU A 141 -12.50 1.64 1.02
N LEU A 142 -13.71 1.52 0.47
CA LEU A 142 -13.99 1.91 -0.92
C LEU A 142 -13.78 3.41 -1.11
N SER A 143 -14.24 4.24 -0.16
CA SER A 143 -14.00 5.68 -0.20
C SER A 143 -12.51 6.02 -0.18
N GLU A 144 -11.72 5.33 0.66
CA GLU A 144 -10.27 5.55 0.76
C GLU A 144 -9.53 5.13 -0.53
N ILE A 145 -9.99 4.06 -1.20
CA ILE A 145 -9.47 3.68 -2.53
C ILE A 145 -9.82 4.73 -3.57
N CYS A 146 -11.05 5.26 -3.57
CA CYS A 146 -11.44 6.34 -4.48
C CYS A 146 -10.59 7.59 -4.28
N GLU A 147 -10.33 7.99 -3.04
CA GLU A 147 -9.43 9.11 -2.71
C GLU A 147 -8.01 8.88 -3.26
N LEU A 148 -7.48 7.67 -3.12
CA LEU A 148 -6.20 7.28 -3.71
C LEU A 148 -6.20 7.39 -5.23
N LEU A 149 -7.24 6.91 -5.91
CA LEU A 149 -7.34 6.99 -7.37
C LEU A 149 -7.42 8.45 -7.86
N VAL A 150 -8.15 9.31 -7.15
CA VAL A 150 -8.20 10.75 -7.43
C VAL A 150 -6.82 11.38 -7.24
N ALA A 151 -6.08 11.00 -6.20
CA ALA A 151 -4.74 11.51 -5.96
C ALA A 151 -3.74 11.10 -7.06
N LEU A 152 -3.91 9.92 -7.67
CA LEU A 152 -3.07 9.44 -8.77
C LEU A 152 -3.38 10.13 -10.11
N GLN A 153 -4.59 10.65 -10.29
CA GLN A 153 -5.07 11.19 -11.56
C GLN A 153 -4.13 12.23 -12.20
N PRO A 154 -3.58 13.23 -11.48
CA PRO A 154 -2.70 14.24 -12.09
C PRO A 154 -1.46 13.65 -12.77
N GLY A 155 -0.96 12.51 -12.30
CA GLY A 155 0.19 11.81 -12.91
C GLY A 155 -0.17 10.91 -14.09
N LEU A 156 -1.45 10.69 -14.38
CA LEU A 156 -1.94 9.88 -15.50
C LEU A 156 -2.39 10.73 -16.70
N ASP A 157 -2.82 11.96 -16.44
CA ASP A 157 -3.30 12.91 -17.47
C ASP A 157 -2.14 13.68 -18.16
N GLY A 158 -0.89 13.30 -17.91
CA GLY A 158 0.35 13.89 -18.46
C GLY A 158 0.88 13.20 -19.70
#